data_AF-A0A2X3KZ28-F1
#
_entry.id   AF-A0A2X3KZ28-F1
#
_cell.length_a   1.000
_cell.length_b   1.000
_cell.length_c   1.000
_cell.angle_alpha   90.00
_cell.angle_beta   90.00
_cell.angle_gamma   90.00
#
_symmetry.space_group_name_H-M   'P 1'
#
loop_
_entity.id
_entity.type
_entity.pdbx_description
1 polymer ?
#
loop_
_entity_poly.entity_id
_entity_poly.type
_entity_poly.pdbx_seq_one_letter_code
_entity_poly.pdbx_strand_id
1 'polypeptide(L)'
;MKVMPPKAKKIPHAMTLHGDTRTDNYYWLRDDDRADPEVLKYLELENDYGKKIMESQRALQDQLLKEMIARVPPHDVSAPYVKNGYRYRQVYEKGNEYAIYQRQSAVREEWAEWDVLLDANQRAAHSEFLHDGWGLPLRRTTP
;
A
#
# COMPACT_ATOMS: atom_id res chain seq x y z
N MET A 1 8.06 26.19 -20.65
CA MET A 1 6.66 26.28 -21.12
C MET A 1 5.73 26.18 -19.92
N LYS A 2 4.65 26.97 -19.87
CA LYS A 2 3.67 26.91 -18.77
C LYS A 2 2.78 25.68 -18.98
N VAL A 3 2.91 24.66 -18.12
CA VAL A 3 2.03 23.49 -18.15
C VAL A 3 0.70 23.91 -17.53
N MET A 4 -0.39 23.76 -18.30
CA MET A 4 -1.73 24.09 -17.85
C MET A 4 -2.37 22.86 -17.18
N PRO A 5 -3.06 23.02 -16.03
CA PRO A 5 -3.81 21.92 -15.45
C PRO A 5 -4.94 21.48 -16.38
N PRO A 6 -5.28 20.17 -16.40
CA PRO A 6 -6.47 19.72 -17.11
C PRO A 6 -7.72 20.34 -16.50
N LYS A 7 -8.76 20.49 -17.32
CA LYS A 7 -10.03 21.09 -16.91
C LYS A 7 -11.12 20.05 -17.01
N ALA A 8 -11.66 19.63 -15.86
CA ALA A 8 -12.81 18.73 -15.84
C ALA A 8 -14.02 19.37 -16.54
N LYS A 9 -14.76 18.57 -17.32
CA LYS A 9 -16.07 18.96 -17.82
C LYS A 9 -17.03 19.16 -16.65
N LYS A 10 -17.90 20.16 -16.76
CA LYS A 10 -18.98 20.41 -15.80
C LYS A 10 -20.26 19.80 -16.33
N ILE A 11 -20.76 18.77 -15.66
CA ILE A 11 -22.04 18.12 -15.95
C ILE A 11 -22.91 18.31 -14.72
N PRO A 12 -23.90 19.21 -14.74
CA PRO A 12 -24.77 19.45 -13.59
C PRO A 12 -25.51 18.18 -13.16
N HIS A 13 -25.28 17.75 -11.93
CA HIS A 13 -25.99 16.63 -11.31
C HIS A 13 -26.63 17.12 -10.00
N ALA A 14 -27.96 17.13 -9.95
CA ALA A 14 -28.70 17.56 -8.77
C ALA A 14 -28.84 16.41 -7.76
N MET A 15 -28.43 16.64 -6.52
CA MET A 15 -28.57 15.72 -5.41
C MET A 15 -29.47 16.35 -4.34
N THR A 16 -30.50 15.63 -3.90
CA THR A 16 -31.39 16.09 -2.82
C THR A 16 -31.20 15.24 -1.59
N LEU A 17 -30.88 15.87 -0.45
CA LEU A 17 -30.73 15.20 0.83
C LEU A 17 -31.35 16.06 1.93
N HIS A 18 -32.18 15.46 2.78
CA HIS A 18 -32.91 16.14 3.86
C HIS A 18 -33.71 17.38 3.41
N GLY A 19 -34.25 17.35 2.19
CA GLY A 19 -35.03 18.46 1.63
C GLY A 19 -34.21 19.62 1.06
N ASP A 20 -32.87 19.53 1.05
CA ASP A 20 -31.98 20.50 0.40
C ASP A 20 -31.43 19.92 -0.91
N THR A 21 -31.46 20.71 -1.99
CA THR A 21 -30.98 20.32 -3.33
C THR A 21 -29.68 21.06 -3.65
N ARG A 22 -28.62 20.29 -3.88
CA ARG A 22 -27.30 20.79 -4.29
C ARG A 22 -26.93 20.26 -5.66
N THR A 23 -26.31 21.09 -6.49
CA THR A 23 -25.81 20.69 -7.81
C THR A 23 -24.32 20.42 -7.76
N ASP A 24 -23.92 19.17 -7.97
CA ASP A 24 -22.53 18.78 -8.17
C ASP A 24 -22.24 18.71 -9.67
N ASN A 25 -21.29 19.52 -10.15
CA ASN A 25 -20.90 19.54 -11.57
C ASN A 25 -19.91 18.43 -11.95
N TYR A 26 -19.40 17.69 -10.97
CA TYR A 26 -18.31 16.72 -11.15
C TYR A 26 -18.69 15.33 -10.64
N TYR A 27 -19.97 15.10 -10.33
CA TYR A 27 -20.47 13.80 -9.90
C TYR A 27 -20.13 12.67 -10.90
N TRP A 28 -20.01 13.00 -12.19
CA TRP A 28 -19.62 12.08 -13.25
C TRP A 28 -18.22 11.47 -13.09
N LEU A 29 -17.33 12.06 -12.26
CA LEU A 29 -16.02 11.48 -11.94
C LEU A 29 -16.13 10.27 -11.00
N ARG A 30 -17.27 10.10 -10.33
CA ARG A 30 -17.54 8.91 -9.54
C ARG A 30 -18.00 7.80 -10.47
N ASP A 31 -17.16 6.78 -10.58
CA ASP A 31 -17.48 5.53 -11.23
C ASP A 31 -17.17 4.37 -10.26
N ASP A 32 -18.22 3.67 -9.85
CA ASP A 32 -18.12 2.58 -8.87
C ASP A 32 -17.44 1.33 -9.50
N ASP A 33 -17.56 1.14 -10.82
CA ASP A 33 -16.90 0.04 -11.57
C ASP A 33 -15.44 0.37 -11.95
N ARG A 34 -15.08 1.66 -11.91
CA ARG A 34 -13.73 2.21 -12.19
C ARG A 34 -13.22 1.85 -13.59
N ALA A 35 -14.11 1.83 -14.56
CA ALA A 35 -13.86 1.44 -15.93
C ALA A 35 -14.30 2.50 -16.96
N ASP A 36 -14.98 3.57 -16.53
CA ASP A 36 -15.44 4.64 -17.41
C ASP A 36 -14.25 5.29 -18.15
N PRO A 37 -14.20 5.21 -19.49
CA PRO A 37 -13.08 5.73 -20.27
C PRO A 37 -12.89 7.25 -20.15
N GLU A 38 -13.95 8.02 -19.93
CA GLU A 38 -13.84 9.48 -19.76
C GLU A 38 -13.26 9.84 -18.40
N VAL A 39 -13.61 9.08 -17.35
CA VAL A 39 -13.04 9.23 -16.01
C VAL A 39 -11.55 8.85 -16.03
N LEU A 40 -11.22 7.68 -16.55
CA LEU A 40 -9.84 7.20 -16.66
C LEU A 40 -8.95 8.17 -17.45
N LYS A 41 -9.44 8.65 -18.61
CA LYS A 41 -8.74 9.65 -19.40
C LYS A 41 -8.49 10.95 -18.63
N TYR A 42 -9.44 11.40 -17.82
CA TYR A 42 -9.23 12.59 -16.99
C TYR A 42 -8.16 12.36 -15.92
N LEU A 43 -8.17 11.19 -15.27
CA LEU A 43 -7.15 10.81 -14.27
C LEU A 43 -5.75 10.69 -14.90
N GLU A 44 -5.63 10.15 -16.11
CA GLU A 44 -4.37 10.11 -16.86
C GLU A 44 -3.83 11.52 -17.15
N LEU A 45 -4.70 12.45 -17.57
CA LEU A 45 -4.33 13.85 -17.80
C LEU A 45 -3.83 14.53 -16.51
N GLU A 46 -4.48 14.28 -15.37
CA GLU A 46 -4.05 14.78 -14.07
C GLU A 46 -2.71 14.16 -13.65
N ASN A 47 -2.51 12.85 -13.84
CA ASN A 47 -1.25 12.17 -13.54
C ASN A 47 -0.09 12.75 -14.37
N ASP A 48 -0.31 13.01 -15.66
CA ASP A 48 0.70 13.58 -16.55
C ASP A 48 1.00 15.05 -16.22
N TYR A 49 -0.03 15.81 -15.83
CA TYR A 49 0.17 17.16 -15.29
C TYR A 49 1.03 17.12 -14.02
N GLY A 50 0.70 16.24 -13.07
CA GLY A 50 1.46 16.04 -11.84
C GLY A 50 2.93 15.69 -12.10
N LYS A 51 3.19 14.73 -13.01
CA LYS A 51 4.55 14.35 -13.42
C LYS A 51 5.35 15.54 -13.97
N LYS A 52 4.74 16.35 -14.83
CA LYS A 52 5.39 17.51 -15.45
C LYS A 52 5.70 18.62 -14.42
N ILE A 53 4.78 18.88 -13.50
CA ILE A 53 5.01 19.87 -12.43
C ILE A 53 6.14 19.41 -11.49
N MET A 54 6.16 18.12 -11.18
CA MET A 54 7.15 17.52 -10.27
C MET A 54 8.51 17.22 -10.92
N GLU A 55 8.65 17.43 -12.23
CA GLU A 55 9.86 17.10 -12.99
C GLU A 55 11.12 17.79 -12.41
N SER A 56 10.99 19.07 -12.05
CA SER A 56 12.09 19.85 -11.45
C SER A 56 12.60 19.31 -10.11
N GLN A 57 11.80 18.50 -9.42
CA GLN A 57 12.10 17.97 -8.09
C GLN A 57 12.66 16.53 -8.13
N ARG A 58 12.90 15.98 -9.33
CA ARG A 58 13.32 14.58 -9.48
C ARG A 58 14.60 14.24 -8.71
N ALA A 59 15.59 15.13 -8.73
CA ALA A 59 16.83 14.93 -7.97
C ALA A 59 16.58 14.84 -6.45
N LEU A 60 15.67 15.67 -5.92
CA LEU A 60 15.30 15.63 -4.51
C LEU A 60 14.52 14.35 -4.18
N GLN A 61 13.59 13.93 -5.04
CA GLN A 61 12.85 12.68 -4.88
C GLN A 61 13.80 11.47 -4.84
N ASP A 62 14.76 11.42 -5.76
CA ASP A 62 15.76 10.34 -5.81
C ASP A 62 16.65 10.31 -4.57
N GLN A 63 17.04 11.48 -4.06
CA GLN A 63 17.80 11.59 -2.82
C GLN A 63 16.99 11.06 -1.63
N LEU A 64 15.75 11.55 -1.46
CA LEU A 64 14.88 11.15 -0.37
C LEU A 64 14.56 9.64 -0.43
N LEU A 65 14.33 9.09 -1.63
CA LEU A 65 14.11 7.66 -1.81
C LEU A 65 15.32 6.84 -1.33
N LYS A 66 16.54 7.24 -1.74
CA LYS A 66 17.77 6.57 -1.29
C LYS A 66 17.95 6.65 0.21
N GLU A 67 17.67 7.81 0.81
CA GLU A 67 17.74 7.98 2.26
C GLU A 67 16.73 7.11 3.01
N MET A 68 15.49 6.98 2.50
CA MET A 68 14.48 6.12 3.10
C MET A 68 14.91 4.64 3.03
N ILE A 69 15.35 4.18 1.86
CA ILE A 69 15.84 2.79 1.68
C ILE A 69 17.05 2.51 2.57
N ALA A 70 18.00 3.45 2.68
CA ALA A 70 19.20 3.29 3.49
C ALA A 70 18.91 3.15 5.00
N ARG A 71 17.75 3.62 5.47
CA ARG A 71 17.31 3.48 6.87
C ARG A 71 16.60 2.14 7.15
N VAL A 72 16.21 1.40 6.12
CA VAL A 72 15.53 0.10 6.27
C VAL A 72 16.57 -1.01 6.27
N PRO A 73 16.59 -1.89 7.29
CA PRO A 73 17.47 -3.06 7.30
C PRO A 73 17.21 -3.97 6.09
N PRO A 74 18.25 -4.43 5.37
CA PRO A 74 18.08 -5.37 4.26
C PRO A 74 17.51 -6.72 4.70
N HIS A 75 17.74 -7.11 5.96
CA HIS A 75 17.14 -8.27 6.59
C HIS A 75 16.59 -7.84 7.94
N ASP A 76 15.31 -8.10 8.18
CA ASP A 76 14.63 -7.72 9.42
C ASP A 76 13.80 -8.89 9.95
N VAL A 77 13.92 -9.15 11.24
CA VAL A 77 13.23 -10.22 11.94
C VAL A 77 12.47 -9.62 13.11
N SER A 78 11.15 -9.76 13.11
CA SER A 78 10.35 -9.30 14.23
C SER A 78 10.70 -10.03 15.52
N ALA A 79 10.58 -9.36 16.65
CA ALA A 79 10.58 -10.02 17.95
C ALA A 79 9.53 -11.15 17.98
N PRO A 80 9.91 -12.39 18.34
CA PRO A 80 8.98 -13.50 18.33
C PRO A 80 7.96 -13.36 19.47
N TYR A 81 6.75 -13.85 19.24
CA TYR A 81 5.71 -13.91 20.29
C TYR A 81 5.09 -15.31 20.34
N VAL A 82 4.60 -15.70 21.53
CA VAL A 82 4.01 -17.01 21.76
C VAL A 82 2.48 -16.93 21.72
N LYS A 83 1.85 -17.83 20.99
CA LYS A 83 0.40 -18.02 21.00
C LYS A 83 0.06 -19.50 20.80
N ASN A 84 -0.83 -20.04 21.61
CA ASN A 84 -1.36 -21.41 21.49
C ASN A 84 -0.26 -22.50 21.35
N GLY A 85 0.83 -22.38 22.10
CA GLY A 85 1.93 -23.37 22.08
C GLY A 85 2.92 -23.22 20.92
N TYR A 86 2.83 -22.16 20.12
CA TYR A 86 3.78 -21.84 19.04
C TYR A 86 4.38 -20.45 19.23
N ARG A 87 5.66 -20.30 18.89
CA ARG A 87 6.30 -19.01 18.65
C ARG A 87 6.09 -18.61 17.19
N TYR A 88 5.80 -17.34 16.95
CA TYR A 88 5.60 -16.77 15.62
C TYR A 88 6.54 -15.60 15.40
N ARG A 89 6.98 -15.42 14.15
CA ARG A 89 7.72 -14.25 13.71
C ARG A 89 7.45 -13.98 12.24
N GLN A 90 7.78 -12.76 11.81
CA GLN A 90 7.88 -12.37 10.41
C GLN A 90 9.35 -12.07 10.09
N VAL A 91 9.77 -12.47 8.89
CA VAL A 91 11.10 -12.24 8.36
C VAL A 91 10.97 -11.49 7.04
N TYR A 92 11.68 -10.38 6.91
CA TYR A 92 11.93 -9.71 5.64
C TYR A 92 13.33 -10.07 5.18
N GLU A 93 13.42 -10.72 4.03
CA GLU A 93 14.70 -11.04 3.40
C GLU A 93 15.12 -9.95 2.42
N LYS A 94 16.43 -9.89 2.15
CA LYS A 94 16.98 -8.87 1.26
C LYS A 94 16.40 -8.99 -0.15
N GLY A 95 15.74 -7.93 -0.60
CA GLY A 95 15.13 -7.85 -1.92
C GLY A 95 13.70 -8.36 -1.99
N ASN A 96 13.16 -8.90 -0.89
CA ASN A 96 11.75 -9.26 -0.80
C ASN A 96 10.92 -8.03 -0.40
N GLU A 97 9.80 -7.83 -1.09
CA GLU A 97 8.86 -6.75 -0.81
C GLU A 97 7.89 -7.09 0.33
N TYR A 98 7.67 -8.39 0.57
CA TYR A 98 6.70 -8.89 1.54
C TYR A 98 7.33 -9.81 2.59
N ALA A 99 6.66 -9.94 3.73
CA ALA A 99 7.09 -10.76 4.84
C ALA A 99 6.98 -12.27 4.55
N ILE A 100 7.87 -13.04 5.16
CA ILE A 100 7.76 -14.49 5.31
C ILE A 100 7.32 -14.76 6.76
N TYR A 101 6.12 -15.33 6.91
CA TYR A 101 5.57 -15.72 8.19
C TYR A 101 6.08 -17.09 8.58
N GLN A 102 6.66 -17.18 9.78
CA GLN A 102 7.25 -18.40 10.29
C GLN A 102 6.69 -18.74 11.68
N ARG A 103 6.68 -20.03 12.01
CA ARG A 103 6.40 -20.51 13.38
C ARG A 103 7.36 -21.60 13.81
N GLN A 104 7.45 -21.81 15.11
CA GLN A 104 8.03 -23.02 15.69
C GLN A 104 7.27 -23.42 16.96
N SER A 105 7.38 -24.68 17.38
CA SER A 105 6.82 -25.11 18.68
C SER A 105 7.46 -24.32 19.84
N ALA A 106 6.65 -23.83 20.77
CA ALA A 106 7.14 -23.10 21.95
C ALA A 106 7.90 -24.00 22.94
N VAL A 107 7.75 -25.32 22.82
CA VAL A 107 8.46 -26.31 23.65
C VAL A 107 9.88 -26.58 23.13
N ARG A 108 10.15 -26.29 21.85
CA ARG A 108 11.50 -26.42 21.29
C ARG A 108 12.38 -25.28 21.80
N GLU A 109 13.69 -25.49 21.73
CA GLU A 109 14.68 -24.44 21.94
C GLU A 109 14.49 -23.31 20.93
N GLU A 110 14.87 -22.08 21.31
CA GLU A 110 14.63 -20.90 20.46
C GLU A 110 15.43 -20.90 19.16
N TRP A 111 16.60 -21.54 19.17
CA TRP A 111 17.49 -21.73 18.02
C TRP A 111 17.11 -22.92 17.14
N ALA A 112 16.01 -23.63 17.45
CA ALA A 112 15.50 -24.66 16.57
C ALA A 112 15.05 -24.09 15.22
N GLU A 113 14.91 -24.97 14.23
CA GLU A 113 14.44 -24.57 12.90
C GLU A 113 12.99 -24.06 12.94
N TRP A 114 12.74 -23.02 12.15
CA TRP A 114 11.44 -22.39 12.00
C TRP A 114 10.74 -22.89 10.75
N ASP A 115 9.47 -23.28 10.89
CA ASP A 115 8.62 -23.69 9.79
C ASP A 115 8.02 -22.46 9.09
N VAL A 116 8.08 -22.41 7.76
CA VAL A 116 7.40 -21.38 6.96
C VAL A 116 5.90 -21.67 6.91
N LEU A 117 5.10 -20.73 7.38
CA LEU A 117 3.64 -20.76 7.26
C LEU A 117 3.16 -20.15 5.96
N LEU A 118 3.75 -19.02 5.59
CA LEU A 118 3.36 -18.25 4.44
C LEU A 118 4.54 -17.41 3.95
N ASP A 119 4.94 -17.62 2.71
CA ASP A 119 5.74 -16.67 1.96
C ASP A 119 4.81 -15.75 1.15
N ALA A 120 4.68 -14.50 1.57
CA ALA A 120 3.82 -13.55 0.88
C ALA A 120 4.39 -13.12 -0.49
N ASN A 121 5.71 -13.23 -0.71
CA ASN A 121 6.32 -12.93 -2.00
C ASN A 121 5.90 -13.96 -3.05
N GLN A 122 5.84 -15.24 -2.68
CA GLN A 122 5.32 -16.30 -3.56
C GLN A 122 3.84 -16.07 -3.90
N ARG A 123 3.04 -15.56 -2.96
CA ARG A 123 1.63 -15.19 -3.24
C ARG A 123 1.52 -13.98 -4.14
N ALA A 124 2.41 -13.00 -3.98
CA ALA A 124 2.43 -11.78 -4.77
C ALA A 124 3.02 -11.99 -6.17
N ALA A 125 3.70 -13.11 -6.45
CA ALA A 125 4.44 -13.35 -7.69
C ALA A 125 3.63 -13.16 -9.00
N HIS A 126 2.30 -13.25 -8.93
CA HIS A 126 1.40 -13.07 -10.07
C HIS A 126 0.38 -11.94 -9.86
N SER A 127 0.65 -11.01 -8.94
CA SER A 127 -0.23 -9.87 -8.64
C SER A 127 0.57 -8.57 -8.60
N GLU A 128 0.01 -7.51 -9.17
CA GLU A 128 0.58 -6.16 -9.06
C GLU A 128 0.41 -5.57 -7.65
N PHE A 129 -0.50 -6.14 -6.86
CA PHE A 129 -0.79 -5.69 -5.51
C PHE A 129 -1.19 -6.87 -4.61
N LEU A 130 -0.61 -6.93 -3.41
CA LEU A 130 -1.04 -7.85 -2.36
C LEU A 130 -1.27 -7.08 -1.05
N HIS A 131 -2.47 -7.25 -0.49
CA HIS A 131 -2.76 -6.85 0.89
C HIS A 131 -2.99 -8.10 1.72
N ASP A 132 -2.07 -8.39 2.64
CA ASP A 132 -2.18 -9.53 3.53
C ASP A 132 -2.91 -9.14 4.82
N GLY A 133 -4.14 -9.64 4.98
CA GLY A 133 -4.92 -9.49 6.22
C GLY A 133 -4.34 -10.23 7.43
N TRP A 134 -3.10 -10.72 7.36
CA TRP A 134 -2.38 -11.47 8.40
C TRP A 134 -1.75 -10.55 9.44
N GLY A 135 -2.42 -9.43 9.75
CA GLY A 135 -2.13 -8.58 10.91
C GLY A 135 -2.34 -9.38 12.20
N LEU A 136 -1.37 -10.23 12.53
CA LEU A 136 -1.33 -10.95 13.78
C LEU A 136 -1.31 -9.87 14.87
N PRO A 137 -2.32 -9.83 15.75
CA PRO A 137 -2.50 -8.70 16.64
C PRO A 137 -1.29 -8.62 17.57
N LEU A 138 -0.44 -7.62 17.37
CA LEU A 138 0.54 -7.16 18.33
C LEU A 138 -0.23 -6.56 19.52
N ARG A 139 -0.80 -7.42 20.38
CA ARG A 139 -1.17 -6.98 21.72
C ARG A 139 0.14 -6.71 22.44
N ARG A 140 0.53 -5.44 22.52
CA ARG A 140 1.50 -4.98 23.52
C ARG A 140 0.89 -5.24 24.90
N THR A 141 1.11 -6.44 25.44
CA THR A 141 0.99 -6.68 26.87
C THR A 141 2.30 -6.27 27.50
N THR A 142 2.39 -5.01 27.92
CA THR A 142 3.35 -4.63 28.97
C THR A 142 2.68 -4.83 30.32
N PRO A 143 3.44 -5.21 31.37
CA PRO A 143 2.91 -5.45 32.71
C PRO A 143 2.40 -4.18 33.41
#